data_AF-A0A946VB70-F1
#
_entry.id   AF-A0A946VB70-F1
#
_cell.length_a   1.000
_cell.length_b   1.000
_cell.length_c   1.000
_cell.angle_alpha   90.00
_cell.angle_beta   90.00
_cell.angle_gamma   90.00
#
_symmetry.space_group_name_H-M   'P 1'
#
loop_
_entity.id
_entity.type
_entity.pdbx_description
1 polymer ?
#
loop_
_entity_poly.entity_id
_entity_poly.type
_entity_poly.pdbx_seq_one_letter_code
_entity_poly.pdbx_strand_id
1 'polypeptide(L)'
;MAITPPPQRIWWNLPVARSEIIWVIVAFTWGLVMFSAMVYWHMEGEQNLSNEAYRITPEAFAEKTNAMVEQYQVREEQGIPVVHPPPGS
;
A
#
# COMPACT_ATOMS: atom_id res chain seq x y z
N MET A 1 -26.64 21.29 6.56
CA MET A 1 -25.68 22.12 7.31
C MET A 1 -26.44 23.34 7.85
N ALA A 2 -26.36 23.62 9.15
CA ALA A 2 -27.24 24.60 9.80
C ALA A 2 -26.84 26.05 9.46
N ILE A 3 -27.80 26.85 9.02
CA ILE A 3 -27.62 28.25 8.58
C ILE A 3 -27.63 29.22 9.78
N THR A 4 -28.15 28.79 10.93
CA THR A 4 -28.25 29.59 12.15
C THR A 4 -27.49 28.92 13.30
N PRO A 5 -26.89 29.70 14.21
CA PRO A 5 -26.23 29.15 15.39
C PRO A 5 -27.25 28.40 16.27
N PRO A 6 -26.79 27.39 17.04
CA PRO A 6 -27.67 26.65 17.92
C PRO A 6 -28.36 27.58 18.93
N PRO A 7 -29.68 27.42 19.16
CA PRO A 7 -30.44 28.31 20.04
C PRO A 7 -30.03 28.19 21.52
N GLN A 8 -29.34 27.11 21.89
CA GLN A 8 -28.86 26.86 23.24
C GLN A 8 -27.32 26.87 23.26
N ARG A 9 -26.74 27.52 24.27
CA ARG A 9 -25.28 27.56 24.46
C ARG A 9 -24.68 26.16 24.68
N ILE A 10 -25.42 25.27 25.33
CA ILE A 10 -25.01 23.88 25.66
C ILE A 10 -25.70 22.90 24.68
N TRP A 11 -25.56 23.16 23.38
CA TRP A 11 -26.24 22.39 22.33
C TRP A 11 -25.78 20.92 22.25
N TRP A 12 -24.58 20.59 22.75
CA TRP A 12 -24.04 19.23 22.76
C TRP A 12 -24.73 18.29 23.74
N ASN A 13 -25.57 18.80 24.65
CA ASN A 13 -26.39 17.97 25.54
C ASN A 13 -27.70 17.49 24.87
N LEU A 14 -27.97 17.91 23.64
CA LEU A 14 -29.14 17.42 22.90
C LEU A 14 -28.96 15.93 22.56
N PRO A 15 -30.00 15.10 22.77
CA PRO A 15 -29.92 13.69 22.43
C PRO A 15 -29.76 13.53 20.91
N VAL A 16 -28.72 12.78 20.52
CA VAL A 16 -28.45 12.43 19.13
C VAL A 16 -29.58 11.54 18.60
N ALA A 17 -30.04 11.81 17.39
CA ALA A 17 -31.09 11.00 16.78
C ALA A 17 -30.62 9.55 16.58
N ARG A 18 -31.51 8.57 16.75
CA ARG A 18 -31.16 7.14 16.55
C ARG A 18 -30.56 6.88 15.17
N SER A 19 -31.07 7.56 14.14
CA SER A 19 -30.56 7.45 12.76
C SER A 19 -29.11 7.92 12.63
N GLU A 20 -28.74 9.01 13.30
CA GLU A 20 -27.37 9.53 13.30
C GLU A 20 -26.42 8.56 13.98
N ILE A 21 -26.81 8.00 15.14
CA ILE A 21 -26.03 6.97 15.83
C ILE A 21 -25.82 5.74 14.94
N ILE A 22 -26.87 5.28 14.25
CA ILE A 22 -26.77 4.13 13.32
C ILE A 22 -25.75 4.43 12.22
N TRP A 23 -25.80 5.61 11.60
CA TRP A 23 -24.85 5.96 10.55
C TRP A 23 -23.42 6.10 11.04
N VAL A 24 -23.21 6.65 12.24
CA VAL A 24 -21.89 6.70 12.88
C VAL A 24 -21.34 5.29 13.10
N ILE A 25 -22.16 4.36 13.60
CA ILE A 25 -21.77 2.96 13.78
C ILE A 25 -21.42 2.32 12.44
N VAL A 26 -22.26 2.50 11.41
CA VAL A 26 -22.01 1.94 10.07
C VAL A 26 -20.70 2.47 9.48
N ALA A 27 -20.47 3.79 9.56
CA ALA A 27 -19.24 4.40 9.07
C ALA A 27 -18.01 3.91 9.84
N PHE A 28 -18.12 3.79 11.17
CA PHE A 28 -17.05 3.28 12.01
C PHE A 28 -16.71 1.81 11.71
N THR A 29 -17.73 0.95 11.63
CA THR A 29 -17.56 -0.47 11.26
C THR A 29 -16.95 -0.60 9.87
N TRP A 30 -17.37 0.23 8.91
CA TRP A 30 -16.78 0.23 7.58
C TRP A 30 -15.30 0.67 7.60
N GLY A 31 -14.97 1.68 8.39
CA GLY A 31 -13.59 2.10 8.62
C GLY A 31 -12.72 0.97 9.17
N LEU A 32 -13.24 0.19 10.14
CA LEU A 32 -12.56 -0.99 10.66
C LEU A 32 -12.34 -2.06 9.59
N VAL A 33 -13.34 -2.33 8.74
CA VAL A 33 -13.20 -3.30 7.63
C VAL A 33 -12.09 -2.89 6.67
N MET A 34 -12.07 -1.63 6.23
CA MET A 34 -11.02 -1.12 5.34
C MET A 34 -9.64 -1.14 5.99
N PHE A 35 -9.54 -0.79 7.28
CA PHE A 35 -8.29 -0.88 8.03
C PHE A 35 -7.79 -2.32 8.14
N SER A 36 -8.66 -3.27 8.49
CA SER A 36 -8.33 -4.69 8.55
C SER A 36 -7.90 -5.25 7.19
N ALA A 37 -8.48 -4.76 6.08
CA ALA A 37 -8.05 -5.15 4.74
C ALA A 37 -6.58 -4.79 4.46
N MET A 38 -6.10 -3.63 4.96
CA MET A 38 -4.68 -3.27 4.83
C MET A 38 -3.78 -4.22 5.62
N VAL A 39 -4.16 -4.58 6.85
CA VAL A 39 -3.40 -5.54 7.68
C VAL A 39 -3.38 -6.92 7.03
N TYR A 40 -4.52 -7.37 6.49
CA TYR A 40 -4.62 -8.63 5.76
C TYR A 40 -3.70 -8.64 4.54
N TRP A 41 -3.74 -7.59 3.70
CA TRP A 41 -2.86 -7.49 2.53
C TRP A 41 -1.38 -7.36 2.92
N HIS A 42 -1.05 -6.83 4.09
CA HIS A 42 0.34 -6.81 4.56
C HIS A 42 0.89 -8.20 4.91
N MET A 43 0.03 -9.13 5.35
CA MET A 43 0.43 -10.51 5.67
C MET A 43 0.44 -11.43 4.45
N GLU A 44 -0.56 -11.31 3.58
CA GLU A 44 -0.71 -12.19 2.41
C GLU A 44 -0.07 -11.59 1.14
N GLY A 45 0.03 -10.26 1.07
CA GLY A 45 0.54 -9.57 -0.12
C GLY A 45 2.05 -9.68 -0.23
N GLU A 46 2.53 -10.26 -1.32
CA GLU A 46 3.95 -10.35 -1.69
C GLU A 46 4.54 -8.99 -2.15
N GLN A 47 3.82 -7.88 -1.99
CA GLN A 47 4.18 -6.56 -2.54
C GLN A 47 5.06 -5.69 -1.65
N ASN A 48 5.76 -6.26 -0.67
CA ASN A 48 6.73 -5.52 0.12
C ASN A 48 8.08 -6.25 0.06
N LEU A 49 9.01 -5.74 -0.75
CA LEU A 49 10.43 -6.08 -0.59
C LEU A 49 10.88 -5.50 0.76
N SER A 50 10.61 -6.21 1.85
CA SER A 50 11.29 -6.01 3.13
C SER A 50 12.67 -6.66 3.08
N ASN A 51 13.40 -6.47 1.97
CA ASN A 51 14.76 -6.94 1.85
C ASN A 51 15.70 -6.01 2.62
N GLU A 52 16.74 -6.58 3.21
CA GLU A 52 17.82 -5.80 3.79
C GLU A 52 18.50 -5.00 2.67
N ALA A 53 18.49 -3.67 2.81
CA ALA A 53 19.20 -2.80 1.88
C ALA A 53 20.69 -2.79 2.25
N TYR A 54 21.53 -3.27 1.33
CA TYR A 54 22.98 -3.26 1.49
C TYR A 54 23.62 -2.14 0.67
N ARG A 55 24.75 -1.63 1.16
CA ARG A 55 25.59 -0.72 0.39
C ARG A 55 26.41 -1.53 -0.61
N ILE A 56 26.39 -1.11 -1.88
CA ILE A 56 27.16 -1.73 -2.96
C ILE A 56 27.96 -0.65 -3.70
N THR A 57 29.11 -1.03 -4.26
CA THR A 57 29.87 -0.13 -5.16
C THR A 57 29.34 -0.25 -6.59
N PRO A 58 29.54 0.78 -7.44
CA PRO A 58 29.11 0.71 -8.84
C PRO A 58 29.68 -0.49 -9.60
N GLU A 59 30.93 -0.86 -9.33
CA GLU A 59 31.63 -1.96 -9.99
C GLU A 59 30.99 -3.31 -9.64
N ALA A 60 30.72 -3.55 -8.36
CA ALA A 60 30.06 -4.76 -7.89
C ALA A 60 28.60 -4.87 -8.39
N PHE A 61 27.93 -3.74 -8.59
CA PHE A 61 26.59 -3.72 -9.18
C PHE A 61 26.62 -4.09 -10.68
N ALA A 62 27.59 -3.55 -11.43
CA ALA A 62 27.75 -3.87 -12.84
C ALA A 62 28.06 -5.36 -13.06
N GLU A 63 28.93 -5.94 -12.23
CA GLU A 63 29.24 -7.38 -12.27
C GLU A 63 27.99 -8.24 -12.06
N LYS A 64 27.18 -7.93 -11.04
CA LYS A 64 25.92 -8.63 -10.77
C LYS A 64 24.92 -8.51 -11.92
N THR A 65 24.84 -7.33 -12.53
CA THR A 65 23.95 -7.07 -13.68
C THR A 65 24.38 -7.92 -14.88
N ASN A 66 25.68 -7.96 -15.18
CA ASN A 66 26.22 -8.77 -16.26
C ASN A 66 26.00 -10.27 -16.03
N ALA A 67 26.18 -10.76 -14.80
CA ALA A 67 25.89 -12.14 -14.45
C ALA A 67 24.40 -12.51 -14.67
N MET A 68 23.48 -11.59 -14.33
CA MET A 68 22.05 -11.77 -14.60
C MET A 68 21.75 -11.80 -16.10
N VAL A 69 22.42 -10.94 -16.88
CA VAL A 69 22.31 -10.95 -18.35
C VAL A 69 22.78 -12.28 -18.91
N GLU A 70 23.98 -12.73 -18.55
CA GLU A 70 24.54 -13.99 -19.04
C GLU A 70 23.65 -15.19 -18.69
N GLN A 71 23.05 -15.19 -17.49
CA GLN A 71 22.21 -16.28 -17.03
C GLN A 71 20.82 -16.33 -17.68
N TYR A 72 20.20 -15.17 -17.94
CA TYR A 72 18.78 -15.09 -18.30
C TYR A 72 18.51 -14.45 -19.66
N GLN A 73 19.53 -14.13 -20.46
CA GLN A 73 19.32 -13.55 -21.78
C GLN A 73 18.59 -14.51 -22.72
N VAL A 74 17.51 -14.01 -23.33
CA VAL A 74 16.71 -14.75 -24.31
C VAL A 74 16.94 -14.23 -25.73
N ARG A 75 17.25 -12.93 -25.86
CA ARG A 75 17.56 -12.28 -27.14
C ARG A 75 18.34 -10.99 -26.96
N GLU A 76 18.74 -10.39 -28.07
CA GLU A 76 19.39 -9.07 -28.11
C GLU A 76 18.68 -8.17 -29.13
N GLU A 77 18.39 -6.94 -28.75
CA GLU A 77 17.74 -5.95 -29.61
C GLU A 77 18.56 -4.66 -29.61
N GLN A 78 19.03 -4.24 -30.80
CA GLN A 78 19.81 -2.99 -30.96
C GLN A 78 21.02 -2.89 -30.02
N GLY A 79 21.69 -4.01 -29.71
CA GLY A 79 22.80 -4.05 -28.77
C GLY A 79 22.39 -4.10 -27.30
N ILE A 80 21.10 -4.25 -27.00
CA ILE A 80 20.55 -4.32 -25.63
C ILE A 80 20.11 -5.76 -25.35
N PRO A 81 20.66 -6.43 -24.32
CA PRO A 81 20.25 -7.78 -23.96
C PRO A 81 18.84 -7.77 -23.32
N VAL A 82 17.99 -8.68 -23.78
CA VAL A 82 16.64 -8.91 -23.21
C VAL A 82 16.69 -10.18 -22.37
N VAL A 83 16.43 -10.04 -21.07
CA VAL A 83 16.45 -11.13 -20.08
C VAL A 83 15.03 -11.55 -19.68
N HIS A 84 14.85 -12.83 -19.36
CA HIS A 84 13.59 -13.36 -18.82
C HIS A 84 13.86 -14.25 -17.59
N PRO A 85 14.13 -13.64 -16.43
CA PRO A 85 14.35 -14.37 -15.20
C PRO A 85 13.03 -14.98 -14.66
N PRO A 86 13.09 -16.03 -13.82
CA PRO A 86 11.91 -16.67 -13.27
C PRO A 86 11.12 -15.73 -12.32
N PRO A 87 9.81 -15.94 -12.12
CA PRO A 87 9.02 -15.13 -11.19
C PRO A 87 9.61 -15.16 -9.77
N GLY A 88 9.77 -13.98 -9.16
CA GLY A 88 10.26 -13.85 -7.78
C GLY A 88 11.78 -13.83 -7.60
N SER A 89 12.57 -13.74 -8.68
CA SER A 89 14.03 -13.56 -8.64
C SER A 89 14.48 -12.12 -8.45
#